data_AF-A0A1Y4RIQ3-F1
#
_entry.id   AF-A0A1Y4RIQ3-F1
#
_cell.length_a   1.000
_cell.length_b   1.000
_cell.length_c   1.000
_cell.angle_alpha   90.00
_cell.angle_beta   90.00
_cell.angle_gamma   90.00
#
_symmetry.space_group_name_H-M   'P 1'
#
loop_
_entity.id
_entity.type
_entity.pdbx_description
1 polymer ?
#
loop_
_entity_poly.entity_id
_entity_poly.type
_entity_poly.pdbx_seq_one_letter_code
_entity_poly.pdbx_strand_id
1 'polypeptide(L)'
;MDMKGLGKKSLVLVCGLACLLAGCTASERGRTLAEAVLTEVKAAGMDTEADENESGRELLQAMMKLPGMKDKETAGLFGGGEENWTEDRSFYVGRVYQTELYGGKCKVFTTCGEDPDRTVESVSIWIVNGEREITEAETEQWIERISEAMESEPFCKYQSVESGARSWKWRKGDTAASLYRMMDDILTVSFQPAVGELS
;
A
#
# COMPACT_ATOMS: atom_id res chain seq x y z
N MET A 1 -44.68 -50.40 3.60
CA MET A 1 -45.89 -49.89 4.26
C MET A 1 -45.49 -48.68 5.08
N ASP A 2 -46.18 -47.57 4.81
CA ASP A 2 -46.29 -46.27 5.48
C ASP A 2 -45.00 -45.51 5.88
N MET A 3 -44.61 -44.38 5.28
CA MET A 3 -45.24 -43.05 5.08
C MET A 3 -45.64 -42.28 6.36
N LYS A 4 -44.86 -41.22 6.64
CA LYS A 4 -45.20 -39.80 6.97
C LYS A 4 -44.18 -39.26 8.00
N GLY A 5 -43.64 -38.04 7.90
CA GLY A 5 -44.10 -36.88 7.15
C GLY A 5 -43.04 -35.79 6.98
N LEU A 6 -43.41 -34.87 6.09
CA LEU A 6 -42.72 -33.68 5.59
C LEU A 6 -42.35 -32.63 6.66
N GLY A 7 -41.25 -31.92 6.40
CA GLY A 7 -40.96 -30.58 6.95
C GLY A 7 -39.83 -29.89 6.18
N LYS A 8 -40.18 -29.15 5.12
CA LYS A 8 -39.33 -28.35 4.19
C LYS A 8 -38.56 -27.25 4.94
N LYS A 9 -37.40 -26.71 4.51
CA LYS A 9 -37.09 -26.07 3.21
C LYS A 9 -35.58 -25.98 2.92
N SER A 10 -35.22 -26.29 1.67
CA SER A 10 -33.95 -26.09 0.95
C SER A 10 -33.55 -24.63 0.72
N LEU A 11 -32.24 -24.36 0.53
CA LEU A 11 -31.71 -23.90 -0.76
C LEU A 11 -30.15 -24.02 -0.79
N VAL A 12 -29.63 -25.10 -1.38
CA VAL A 12 -28.24 -25.15 -1.89
C VAL A 12 -28.36 -25.07 -3.40
N LEU A 13 -27.92 -23.95 -3.97
CA LEU A 13 -27.94 -23.70 -5.40
C LEU A 13 -26.67 -24.31 -6.02
N VAL A 14 -26.75 -25.58 -6.42
CA VAL A 14 -25.83 -26.18 -7.39
C VAL A 14 -26.47 -25.99 -8.76
N CYS A 15 -25.97 -25.07 -9.57
CA CYS A 15 -26.30 -25.00 -10.99
C CYS A 15 -25.09 -25.47 -11.80
N GLY A 16 -25.01 -26.79 -11.99
CA GLY A 16 -24.37 -27.35 -13.18
C GLY A 16 -25.35 -27.22 -14.34
N LEU A 17 -24.92 -26.62 -15.45
CA LEU A 17 -25.63 -26.70 -16.71
C LEU A 17 -24.64 -27.09 -17.81
N ALA A 18 -24.58 -28.40 -18.05
CA ALA A 18 -24.13 -28.97 -19.31
C ALA A 18 -25.37 -29.27 -20.15
N CYS A 19 -25.55 -28.57 -21.27
CA CYS A 19 -26.42 -29.01 -22.36
C CYS A 19 -25.63 -28.93 -23.67
N LEU A 20 -25.38 -30.11 -24.24
CA LEU A 20 -24.78 -30.32 -25.56
C LEU A 20 -25.83 -30.14 -26.67
N LEU A 21 -25.45 -29.34 -27.67
CA LEU A 21 -25.63 -29.50 -29.11
C LEU A 21 -27.05 -29.63 -29.71
N ALA A 22 -27.43 -28.62 -30.50
CA ALA A 22 -27.75 -28.68 -31.95
C ALA A 22 -28.90 -27.73 -32.34
N GLY A 23 -28.61 -26.74 -33.19
CA GLY A 23 -29.62 -25.89 -33.83
C GLY A 23 -29.20 -24.43 -33.98
N CYS A 24 -28.55 -24.11 -35.10
CA CYS A 24 -28.19 -22.74 -35.47
C CYS A 24 -29.43 -21.86 -35.68
N THR A 25 -29.70 -20.94 -34.77
CA THR A 25 -30.01 -19.56 -35.13
C THR A 25 -29.27 -18.69 -34.13
N ALA A 26 -28.19 -18.05 -34.58
CA ALA A 26 -27.40 -17.13 -33.77
C ALA A 26 -28.32 -16.03 -33.24
N SER A 27 -28.65 -16.07 -31.95
CA SER A 27 -29.28 -14.94 -31.28
C SER A 27 -28.16 -14.01 -30.83
N GLU A 28 -27.91 -12.98 -31.64
CA GLU A 28 -26.99 -11.87 -31.34
C GLU A 28 -27.26 -11.22 -29.97
N ARG A 29 -28.45 -11.45 -29.41
CA ARG A 29 -28.91 -10.95 -28.10
C ARG A 29 -28.25 -11.63 -26.90
N GLY A 30 -27.75 -12.87 -27.04
CA GLY A 30 -27.07 -13.59 -25.95
C GLY A 30 -25.59 -13.21 -25.80
N ARG A 31 -24.90 -12.93 -26.91
CA ARG A 31 -23.52 -12.43 -26.93
C ARG A 31 -23.43 -11.01 -26.40
N THR A 32 -24.36 -10.14 -26.81
CA THR A 32 -24.42 -8.74 -26.37
C THR A 32 -24.66 -8.60 -24.86
N LEU A 33 -25.48 -9.47 -24.25
CA LEU A 33 -25.68 -9.45 -22.80
C LEU A 33 -24.45 -9.95 -22.03
N ALA A 34 -23.79 -11.01 -22.49
CA ALA A 34 -22.57 -11.50 -21.85
C ALA A 34 -21.40 -10.52 -22.01
N GLU A 35 -21.22 -9.93 -23.19
CA GLU A 35 -20.22 -8.89 -23.45
C GLU A 35 -20.54 -7.59 -22.69
N ALA A 36 -21.81 -7.18 -22.57
CA ALA A 36 -22.21 -6.02 -21.77
C ALA A 36 -21.94 -6.22 -20.27
N VAL A 37 -22.30 -7.38 -19.71
CA VAL A 37 -22.02 -7.70 -18.29
C VAL A 37 -20.52 -7.78 -18.04
N LEU A 38 -19.73 -8.36 -18.95
CA LEU A 38 -18.27 -8.39 -18.82
C LEU A 38 -17.66 -6.97 -18.89
N THR A 39 -18.22 -6.11 -19.73
CA THR A 39 -17.76 -4.72 -19.89
C THR A 39 -18.12 -3.87 -18.66
N GLU A 40 -19.31 -4.04 -18.10
CA GLU A 40 -19.74 -3.35 -16.88
C GLU A 40 -18.95 -3.80 -15.64
N VAL A 41 -18.70 -5.11 -15.49
CA VAL A 41 -17.85 -5.63 -14.39
C VAL A 41 -16.40 -5.18 -14.54
N LYS A 42 -15.87 -5.12 -15.77
CA LYS A 42 -14.51 -4.61 -16.03
C LYS A 42 -14.40 -3.11 -15.78
N ALA A 43 -15.42 -2.33 -16.16
CA ALA A 43 -15.48 -0.90 -15.88
C ALA A 43 -15.55 -0.62 -14.37
N ALA A 44 -16.44 -1.31 -13.65
CA ALA A 44 -16.56 -1.16 -12.19
C ALA A 44 -15.29 -1.57 -11.42
N GLY A 45 -14.57 -2.60 -11.89
CA GLY A 45 -13.28 -3.00 -11.32
C GLY A 45 -12.14 -2.02 -11.63
N MET A 46 -12.09 -1.48 -12.86
CA MET A 46 -11.11 -0.47 -13.25
C MET A 46 -11.30 0.86 -12.51
N ASP A 47 -12.55 1.26 -12.27
CA ASP A 47 -12.86 2.49 -11.54
C ASP A 47 -12.42 2.40 -10.07
N THR A 48 -12.55 1.21 -9.45
CA THR A 48 -12.15 0.99 -8.05
C THR A 48 -10.62 0.93 -7.89
N GLU A 49 -9.93 0.19 -8.76
CA GLU A 49 -8.46 0.11 -8.72
C GLU A 49 -7.79 1.45 -9.05
N ALA A 50 -8.35 2.23 -9.98
CA ALA A 50 -7.83 3.56 -10.29
C ALA A 50 -7.99 4.54 -9.12
N ASP A 51 -9.14 4.50 -8.43
CA ASP A 51 -9.43 5.36 -7.27
C ASP A 51 -8.54 4.99 -6.07
N GLU A 52 -8.32 3.70 -5.80
CA GLU A 52 -7.39 3.23 -4.77
C GLU A 52 -5.94 3.65 -5.06
N ASN A 53 -5.52 3.59 -6.32
CA ASN A 53 -4.17 3.93 -6.72
C ASN A 53 -3.92 5.45 -6.62
N GLU A 54 -4.92 6.27 -6.98
CA GLU A 54 -4.87 7.72 -6.81
C GLU A 54 -4.85 8.09 -5.32
N SER A 55 -5.75 7.54 -4.52
CA SER A 55 -5.78 7.77 -3.06
C SER A 55 -4.48 7.33 -2.39
N GLY A 56 -3.90 6.19 -2.80
CA GLY A 56 -2.61 5.72 -2.30
C GLY A 56 -1.48 6.66 -2.65
N ARG A 57 -1.48 7.21 -3.87
CA ARG A 57 -0.50 8.21 -4.33
C ARG A 57 -0.58 9.50 -3.54
N GLU A 58 -1.78 10.06 -3.37
CA GLU A 58 -2.00 11.27 -2.57
C GLU A 58 -1.51 11.07 -1.12
N LEU A 59 -1.82 9.91 -0.53
CA LEU A 59 -1.40 9.58 0.83
C LEU A 59 0.13 9.44 0.96
N LEU A 60 0.80 8.77 0.01
CA LEU A 60 2.26 8.68 -0.04
C LEU A 60 2.90 10.08 -0.14
N GLN A 61 2.36 10.94 -1.00
CA GLN A 61 2.83 12.32 -1.16
C GLN A 61 2.57 13.16 0.11
N ALA A 62 1.49 12.91 0.84
CA ALA A 62 1.23 13.56 2.12
C ALA A 62 2.26 13.14 3.18
N MET A 63 2.59 11.85 3.25
CA MET A 63 3.64 11.34 4.16
C MET A 63 5.02 11.91 3.84
N MET A 64 5.34 12.06 2.56
CA MET A 64 6.60 12.67 2.09
C MET A 64 6.77 14.13 2.55
N LYS A 65 5.67 14.84 2.84
CA LYS A 65 5.68 16.24 3.28
C LYS A 65 5.76 16.42 4.79
N LEU A 66 5.71 15.35 5.59
CA LEU A 66 5.78 15.46 7.05
C LEU A 66 7.12 16.01 7.56
N PRO A 67 8.29 15.64 7.01
CA PRO A 67 9.54 16.22 7.47
C PRO A 67 9.54 17.75 7.38
N GLY A 68 9.91 18.41 8.47
CA GLY A 68 9.86 19.86 8.64
C GLY A 68 8.55 20.40 9.25
N MET A 69 7.50 19.57 9.38
CA MET A 69 6.27 19.96 10.09
C MET A 69 6.46 19.86 11.61
N LYS A 70 5.66 20.61 12.38
CA LYS A 70 5.64 20.49 13.85
C LYS A 70 4.86 19.24 14.23
N ASP A 71 5.34 18.48 15.22
CA ASP A 71 4.67 17.26 15.68
C ASP A 71 3.17 17.48 15.96
N LYS A 72 2.82 18.56 16.65
CA LYS A 72 1.43 18.90 17.01
C LYS A 72 0.50 19.07 15.80
N GLU A 73 1.04 19.49 14.66
CA GLU A 73 0.28 19.70 13.42
C GLU A 73 0.00 18.37 12.71
N THR A 74 0.82 17.35 12.99
CA THR A 74 0.69 16.01 12.40
C THR A 74 -0.20 15.07 13.19
N ALA A 75 -0.47 15.37 14.48
CA ALA A 75 -1.17 14.48 15.41
C ALA A 75 -2.51 13.92 14.90
N GLY A 76 -3.29 14.74 14.19
CA GLY A 76 -4.60 14.35 13.65
C GLY A 76 -4.58 13.74 12.25
N LEU A 77 -3.41 13.63 11.61
CA LEU A 77 -3.28 13.08 10.27
C LEU A 77 -3.44 11.56 10.29
N PHE A 78 -3.84 11.00 9.13
CA PHE A 78 -3.87 9.55 8.88
C PHE A 78 -4.69 8.73 9.89
N GLY A 79 -5.77 9.31 10.43
CA GLY A 79 -6.61 8.64 11.43
C GLY A 79 -6.18 8.83 12.88
N GLY A 80 -5.12 9.61 13.14
CA GLY A 80 -4.63 9.95 14.47
C GLY A 80 -3.38 9.18 14.85
N GLY A 81 -2.28 9.90 15.08
CA GLY A 81 -0.99 9.33 15.46
C GLY A 81 -0.81 9.25 16.98
N GLU A 82 -0.48 8.05 17.48
CA GLU A 82 -0.11 7.83 18.87
C GLU A 82 1.30 8.36 19.14
N GLU A 83 1.51 9.01 20.28
CA GLU A 83 2.84 9.45 20.68
C GLU A 83 3.76 8.26 20.99
N ASN A 84 4.96 8.29 20.43
CA ASN A 84 6.01 7.32 20.64
C ASN A 84 7.07 7.92 21.58
N TRP A 85 7.23 7.29 22.74
CA TRP A 85 8.19 7.67 23.76
C TRP A 85 9.11 6.49 24.05
N THR A 86 10.30 6.76 24.58
CA THR A 86 11.07 5.71 25.25
C THR A 86 10.27 5.11 26.42
N GLU A 87 10.59 3.88 26.82
CA GLU A 87 9.86 3.16 27.87
C GLU A 87 9.82 3.94 29.20
N ASP A 88 10.90 4.63 29.53
CA ASP A 88 11.05 5.49 30.72
C ASP A 88 10.44 6.89 30.56
N ARG A 89 9.88 7.22 29.38
CA ARG A 89 9.36 8.53 28.98
C ARG A 89 10.37 9.68 29.07
N SER A 90 11.67 9.38 29.09
CA SER A 90 12.70 10.42 29.13
C SER A 90 12.89 11.12 27.80
N PHE A 91 12.55 10.45 26.68
CA PHE A 91 12.77 10.98 25.35
C PHE A 91 11.55 10.78 24.44
N TYR A 92 11.16 11.86 23.74
CA TYR A 92 10.11 11.83 22.73
C TYR A 92 10.70 11.38 21.41
N VAL A 93 10.23 10.25 20.88
CA VAL A 93 10.71 9.75 19.59
C VAL A 93 9.93 10.40 18.45
N GLY A 94 8.60 10.43 18.52
CA GLY A 94 7.73 10.90 17.44
C GLY A 94 6.33 10.32 17.54
N ARG A 95 5.70 9.94 16.42
CA ARG A 95 4.36 9.33 16.39
C ARG A 95 4.33 8.02 15.61
N VAL A 96 3.39 7.17 15.97
CA VAL A 96 3.03 5.96 15.22
C VAL A 96 1.61 6.12 14.69
N TYR A 97 1.44 5.97 13.39
CA TYR A 97 0.16 5.95 12.70
C TYR A 97 -0.13 4.54 12.19
N GLN A 98 -1.39 4.14 12.25
CA GLN A 98 -1.90 2.95 11.56
C GLN A 98 -2.82 3.41 10.44
N THR A 99 -2.49 3.07 9.21
CA THR A 99 -3.23 3.54 8.03
C THR A 99 -3.23 2.47 6.93
N GLU A 100 -3.93 2.76 5.84
CA GLU A 100 -3.99 1.93 4.65
C GLU A 100 -3.40 2.71 3.47
N LEU A 101 -2.42 2.12 2.78
CA LEU A 101 -1.68 2.72 1.68
C LEU A 101 -1.71 1.76 0.49
N TYR A 102 -2.29 2.19 -0.63
CA TYR A 102 -2.57 1.33 -1.81
C TYR A 102 -3.33 0.04 -1.43
N GLY A 103 -4.39 0.16 -0.63
CA GLY A 103 -5.21 -0.98 -0.15
C GLY A 103 -4.53 -1.88 0.90
N GLY A 104 -3.26 -1.61 1.26
CA GLY A 104 -2.49 -2.38 2.22
C GLY A 104 -2.35 -1.68 3.56
N LYS A 105 -2.64 -2.37 4.67
CA LYS A 105 -2.39 -1.84 6.02
C LYS A 105 -0.89 -1.66 6.24
N CYS A 106 -0.49 -0.51 6.77
CA CYS A 106 0.89 -0.22 7.12
C CYS A 106 1.00 0.56 8.43
N LYS A 107 2.19 0.55 9.02
CA LYS A 107 2.55 1.45 10.13
C LYS A 107 3.45 2.55 9.61
N VAL A 108 3.19 3.78 10.04
CA VAL A 108 4.03 4.94 9.73
C VAL A 108 4.59 5.49 11.03
N PHE A 109 5.90 5.69 11.06
CA PHE A 109 6.63 6.20 12.21
C PHE A 109 7.23 7.54 11.84
N THR A 110 7.09 8.53 12.71
CA THR A 110 7.90 9.76 12.62
C THR A 110 9.00 9.72 13.67
N THR A 111 10.13 10.36 13.36
CA THR A 111 11.08 10.81 14.39
C THR A 111 11.05 12.33 14.46
N CYS A 112 11.19 12.88 15.66
CA CYS A 112 11.19 14.32 15.88
C CYS A 112 12.50 14.77 16.52
N GLY A 113 12.91 16.00 16.21
CA GLY A 113 14.02 16.66 16.88
C GLY A 113 13.65 17.07 18.31
N GLU A 114 14.68 17.42 19.08
CA GLU A 114 14.54 17.93 20.46
C GLU A 114 14.16 19.42 20.51
N ASP A 115 13.92 20.06 19.37
CA ASP A 115 13.52 21.46 19.33
C ASP A 115 12.15 21.68 20.01
N PRO A 116 11.84 22.90 20.48
CA PRO A 116 10.61 23.16 21.25
C PRO A 116 9.32 22.83 20.50
N ASP A 117 9.34 22.86 19.17
CA ASP A 117 8.20 22.54 18.32
C ASP A 117 8.15 21.04 17.93
N ARG A 118 9.16 20.26 18.31
CA ARG A 118 9.35 18.84 17.93
C ARG A 118 9.16 18.65 16.45
N THR A 119 10.03 19.28 15.68
CA THR A 119 9.99 19.24 14.22
C THR A 119 10.22 17.81 13.76
N VAL A 120 9.36 17.31 12.87
CA VAL A 120 9.52 15.98 12.29
C VAL A 120 10.78 15.96 11.44
N GLU A 121 11.71 15.07 11.76
CA GLU A 121 12.99 14.92 11.07
C GLU A 121 12.96 13.79 10.05
N SER A 122 12.19 12.74 10.30
CA SER A 122 12.06 11.63 9.36
C SER A 122 10.72 10.92 9.46
N VAL A 123 10.40 10.21 8.40
CA VAL A 123 9.24 9.31 8.29
C VAL A 123 9.75 7.94 7.87
N SER A 124 9.22 6.88 8.49
CA SER A 124 9.44 5.49 8.10
C SER A 124 8.10 4.78 7.94
N ILE A 125 7.83 4.23 6.76
CA ILE A 125 6.63 3.48 6.42
C ILE A 125 7.00 2.00 6.36
N TRP A 126 6.35 1.18 7.17
CA TRP A 126 6.53 -0.27 7.20
C TRP A 126 5.42 -0.93 6.40
N ILE A 127 5.75 -1.30 5.16
CA ILE A 127 4.84 -1.93 4.21
C ILE A 127 4.73 -3.43 4.51
N VAL A 128 5.88 -4.07 4.74
CA VAL A 128 5.97 -5.47 5.17
C VAL A 128 6.91 -5.52 6.38
N ASN A 129 6.47 -6.19 7.43
CA ASN A 129 7.06 -6.15 8.78
C ASN A 129 7.51 -7.54 9.28
N GLY A 130 7.83 -8.47 8.37
CA GLY A 130 8.23 -9.85 8.70
C GLY A 130 7.10 -10.87 8.70
N GLU A 131 5.85 -10.45 8.51
CA GLU A 131 4.68 -11.35 8.59
C GLU A 131 4.46 -12.17 7.30
N ARG A 132 5.06 -11.76 6.17
CA ARG A 132 4.95 -12.45 4.88
C ARG A 132 6.16 -12.19 3.99
N GLU A 133 6.34 -13.04 2.99
CA GLU A 133 7.33 -12.84 1.95
C GLU A 133 6.95 -11.71 0.98
N ILE A 134 7.96 -11.07 0.41
CA ILE A 134 7.92 -9.97 -0.55
C ILE A 134 8.30 -10.52 -1.91
N THR A 135 7.46 -10.26 -2.90
CA THR A 135 7.76 -10.64 -4.28
C THR A 135 8.63 -9.61 -4.99
N GLU A 136 9.33 -10.02 -6.05
CA GLU A 136 10.05 -9.07 -6.91
C GLU A 136 9.10 -8.07 -7.57
N ALA A 137 7.94 -8.53 -8.05
CA ALA A 137 6.92 -7.66 -8.64
C ALA A 137 6.40 -6.60 -7.66
N GLU A 138 6.24 -6.95 -6.38
CA GLU A 138 5.88 -5.96 -5.35
C GLU A 138 7.01 -4.95 -5.10
N THR A 139 8.27 -5.41 -5.10
CA THR A 139 9.42 -4.52 -4.96
C THR A 139 9.50 -3.53 -6.12
N GLU A 140 9.28 -4.00 -7.35
CA GLU A 140 9.23 -3.16 -8.56
C GLU A 140 8.09 -2.16 -8.50
N GLN A 141 6.88 -2.57 -8.08
CA GLN A 141 5.76 -1.64 -7.89
C GLN A 141 6.08 -0.53 -6.88
N TRP A 142 6.77 -0.84 -5.78
CA TRP A 142 7.18 0.19 -4.82
C TRP A 142 8.26 1.12 -5.36
N ILE A 143 9.20 0.61 -6.16
CA ILE A 143 10.17 1.45 -6.86
C ILE A 143 9.42 2.42 -7.78
N GLU A 144 8.45 1.96 -8.56
CA GLU A 144 7.66 2.80 -9.47
C GLU A 144 6.87 3.88 -8.70
N ARG A 145 6.15 3.49 -7.65
CA ARG A 145 5.36 4.43 -6.80
C ARG A 145 6.24 5.54 -6.21
N ILE A 146 7.43 5.19 -5.72
CA ILE A 146 8.35 6.18 -5.14
C ILE A 146 8.98 7.03 -6.25
N SER A 147 9.37 6.43 -7.38
CA SER A 147 9.91 7.18 -8.52
C SER A 147 8.90 8.20 -9.05
N GLU A 148 7.61 7.85 -9.10
CA GLU A 148 6.54 8.77 -9.47
C GLU A 148 6.41 9.91 -8.46
N ALA A 149 6.33 9.61 -7.16
CA ALA A 149 6.24 10.64 -6.11
C ALA A 149 7.47 11.57 -6.07
N MET A 150 8.66 11.00 -6.32
CA MET A 150 9.93 11.70 -6.38
C MET A 150 10.22 12.33 -7.75
N GLU A 151 9.34 12.13 -8.75
CA GLU A 151 9.51 12.55 -10.15
C GLU A 151 10.91 12.25 -10.69
N SER A 152 11.49 11.11 -10.30
CA SER A 152 12.86 10.72 -10.64
C SER A 152 13.09 9.22 -10.46
N GLU A 153 14.06 8.68 -11.20
CA GLU A 153 14.57 7.33 -10.96
C GLU A 153 15.53 7.30 -9.76
N PRO A 154 15.71 6.14 -9.09
CA PRO A 154 16.65 6.04 -7.99
C PRO A 154 18.08 6.25 -8.49
N PHE A 155 18.81 7.18 -7.87
CA PHE A 155 20.20 7.50 -8.20
C PHE A 155 21.21 6.48 -7.64
N CYS A 156 20.79 5.69 -6.66
CA CYS A 156 21.61 4.66 -6.04
C CYS A 156 20.80 3.37 -5.88
N LYS A 157 21.42 2.24 -6.26
CA LYS A 157 20.92 0.89 -6.06
C LYS A 157 22.02 0.09 -5.37
N TYR A 158 21.71 -0.55 -4.25
CA TYR A 158 22.64 -1.36 -3.48
C TYR A 158 22.06 -2.75 -3.24
N GLN A 159 22.93 -3.77 -3.26
CA GLN A 159 22.61 -5.14 -2.90
C GLN A 159 23.79 -5.74 -2.12
N SER A 160 23.50 -6.25 -0.92
CA SER A 160 24.46 -6.98 -0.10
C SER A 160 24.48 -8.45 -0.52
N VAL A 161 25.67 -8.99 -0.77
CA VAL A 161 25.87 -10.42 -1.05
C VAL A 161 25.66 -11.27 0.21
N GLU A 162 26.08 -10.76 1.37
CA GLU A 162 26.07 -11.51 2.63
C GLU A 162 24.69 -11.55 3.27
N SER A 163 23.96 -10.42 3.27
CA SER A 163 22.67 -10.30 3.95
C SER A 163 21.47 -10.36 3.02
N GLY A 164 21.67 -10.30 1.71
CA GLY A 164 20.60 -10.14 0.73
C GLY A 164 19.89 -8.77 0.78
N ALA A 165 20.30 -7.87 1.69
CA ALA A 165 19.69 -6.56 1.84
C ALA A 165 19.82 -5.73 0.56
N ARG A 166 18.73 -5.10 0.15
CA ARG A 166 18.65 -4.24 -1.02
C ARG A 166 18.15 -2.86 -0.64
N SER A 167 18.66 -1.84 -1.31
CA SER A 167 18.15 -0.48 -1.13
C SER A 167 18.21 0.35 -2.39
N TRP A 168 17.23 1.25 -2.52
CA TRP A 168 17.12 2.23 -3.59
C TRP A 168 17.00 3.62 -2.96
N LYS A 169 17.63 4.63 -3.54
CA LYS A 169 17.61 6.00 -3.02
C LYS A 169 17.24 7.01 -4.09
N TRP A 170 16.41 7.98 -3.69
CA TRP A 170 15.97 9.09 -4.53
C TRP A 170 16.29 10.42 -3.85
N ARG A 171 16.38 11.49 -4.64
CA ARG A 171 16.52 12.85 -4.15
C ARG A 171 15.73 13.78 -5.08
N LYS A 172 14.89 14.64 -4.49
CA LYS A 172 14.11 15.67 -5.19
C LYS A 172 14.15 16.94 -4.35
N GLY A 173 14.90 17.95 -4.81
CA GLY A 173 15.16 19.16 -4.03
C GLY A 173 15.72 18.80 -2.65
N ASP A 174 15.07 19.31 -1.60
CA ASP A 174 15.45 19.10 -0.20
C ASP A 174 14.86 17.82 0.41
N THR A 175 14.29 16.92 -0.39
CA THR A 175 13.74 15.62 0.08
C THR A 175 14.61 14.47 -0.40
N ALA A 176 14.98 13.59 0.53
CA ALA A 176 15.57 12.29 0.24
C ALA A 176 14.58 11.18 0.59
N ALA A 177 14.47 10.20 -0.31
CA ALA A 177 13.68 8.99 -0.07
C ALA A 177 14.58 7.76 -0.15
N SER A 178 14.23 6.71 0.57
CA SER A 178 14.88 5.40 0.46
C SER A 178 13.87 4.27 0.58
N LEU A 179 14.03 3.25 -0.24
CA LEU A 179 13.35 1.96 -0.13
C LEU A 179 14.36 0.96 0.36
N TYR A 180 14.03 0.25 1.43
CA TYR A 180 14.86 -0.82 1.98
C TYR A 180 14.08 -2.12 1.96
N ARG A 181 14.70 -3.15 1.39
CA ARG A 181 14.26 -4.53 1.48
C ARG A 181 15.32 -5.30 2.26
N MET A 182 14.96 -5.78 3.45
CA MET A 182 15.82 -6.65 4.24
C MET A 182 15.31 -8.08 4.14
N MET A 183 16.20 -8.98 3.70
CA MET A 183 15.84 -10.35 3.33
C MET A 183 14.63 -10.35 2.38
N ASP A 184 13.67 -11.25 2.61
CA ASP A 184 12.49 -11.40 1.79
C ASP A 184 11.20 -11.05 2.53
N ASP A 185 11.26 -10.47 3.73
CA ASP A 185 10.08 -10.27 4.59
C ASP A 185 9.96 -8.87 5.21
N ILE A 186 10.96 -7.98 5.06
CA ILE A 186 10.87 -6.59 5.51
C ILE A 186 11.00 -5.63 4.33
N LEU A 187 9.99 -4.77 4.13
CA LEU A 187 9.96 -3.71 3.13
C LEU A 187 9.57 -2.39 3.79
N THR A 188 10.47 -1.42 3.78
CA THR A 188 10.25 -0.11 4.38
C THR A 188 10.60 1.03 3.44
N VAL A 189 9.83 2.10 3.47
CA VAL A 189 10.13 3.37 2.81
C VAL A 189 10.50 4.39 3.87
N SER A 190 11.48 5.25 3.60
CA SER A 190 11.78 6.39 4.45
C SER A 190 11.83 7.70 3.67
N PHE A 191 11.42 8.78 4.33
CA PHE A 191 11.53 10.15 3.85
C PHE A 191 12.23 11.00 4.91
N GLN A 192 13.16 11.85 4.47
CA GLN A 192 13.89 12.76 5.35
C GLN A 192 14.37 13.98 4.54
N PRO A 193 14.72 15.10 5.20
CA PRO A 193 15.41 16.19 4.54
C PRO A 193 16.70 15.69 3.88
N ALA A 194 17.00 16.17 2.68
CA ALA A 194 18.24 15.88 2.00
C ALA A 194 19.39 16.64 2.69
N VAL A 195 20.10 15.97 3.59
CA VAL A 195 21.32 16.51 4.22
C VAL A 195 22.57 16.20 3.38
N GLY A 196 23.41 17.22 3.17
CA GLY A 196 24.71 17.13 2.49
C GLY A 196 24.70 17.35 0.96
N GLU A 197 25.68 18.11 0.46
CA GLU A 197 26.01 18.18 -0.97
C GLU A 197 26.56 16.83 -1.45
N LEU A 198 26.16 16.38 -2.63
CA LEU A 198 26.89 15.35 -3.36
C LEU A 198 28.12 16.04 -3.97
N SER A 199 29.18 16.16 -3.18
CA SER A 199 30.51 16.52 -3.68
C SER A 199 31.13 15.35 -4.44
#